data_AF-K6AE97-F1
#
_entry.id   AF-K6AE97-F1
#
_cell.length_a   1.000
_cell.length_b   1.000
_cell.length_c   1.000
_cell.angle_alpha   90.00
_cell.angle_beta   90.00
_cell.angle_gamma   90.00
#
_symmetry.space_group_name_H-M   'P 1'
#
loop_
_entity.id
_entity.type
_entity.pdbx_description
1 polymer ?
#
loop_
_entity_poly.entity_id
_entity_poly.type
_entity_poly.pdbx_seq_one_letter_code
_entity_poly.pdbx_strand_id
1 'polypeptide(L)'
;MEITIKDKTYKVKYSIRAMFVFEKLTGKLFKLESLMDFYIFYYSMILAGNPECTLLFDDFIDECDLNPVLVADIQNYLNAQFQKQGQLEPSKEEDTSKKK
;
A
#
# COMPACT_ATOMS: atom_id res chain seq x y z
N MET A 1 9.52 1.48 2.35
CA MET A 1 10.07 1.85 1.04
C MET A 1 10.17 3.36 0.99
N GLU A 2 11.06 3.92 0.19
CA GLU A 2 11.15 5.37 -0.03
C GLU A 2 10.99 5.64 -1.53
N ILE A 3 10.29 6.72 -1.85
CA ILE A 3 10.06 7.19 -3.22
C ILE A 3 10.37 8.67 -3.31
N THR A 4 10.79 9.14 -4.47
CA THR A 4 11.02 10.56 -4.70
C THR A 4 9.95 11.08 -5.65
N ILE A 5 9.25 12.14 -5.24
CA ILE A 5 8.21 12.83 -6.02
C ILE A 5 8.53 14.33 -5.96
N LYS A 6 8.63 15.01 -7.10
CA LYS A 6 8.94 16.47 -7.17
C LYS A 6 10.10 16.89 -6.26
N ASP A 7 11.23 16.19 -6.35
CA ASP A 7 12.46 16.40 -5.57
C ASP A 7 12.34 16.23 -4.03
N LYS A 8 11.22 15.65 -3.55
CA LYS A 8 11.02 15.31 -2.15
C LYS A 8 10.98 13.80 -1.98
N THR A 9 11.73 13.29 -1.01
CA THR A 9 11.70 11.88 -0.62
C THR A 9 10.58 11.64 0.38
N TYR A 10 9.69 10.70 0.05
CA TYR A 10 8.58 10.27 0.86
C TYR A 10 8.74 8.83 1.30
N LYS A 11 8.46 8.56 2.57
CA LYS A 11 8.43 7.20 3.10
C LYS A 11 7.10 6.52 2.86
N VAL A 12 7.09 5.45 2.06
CA VAL A 12 5.93 4.55 1.87
C VAL A 12 5.95 3.49 2.96
N LYS A 13 4.90 3.49 3.81
CA LYS A 13 4.77 2.56 4.93
C LYS A 13 3.41 1.87 4.94
N TYR A 14 3.42 0.56 4.72
CA TYR A 14 2.27 -0.28 5.01
C TYR A 14 2.06 -0.39 6.53
N SER A 15 0.89 0.05 7.00
CA SER A 15 0.55 0.07 8.42
C SER A 15 -0.96 0.22 8.62
N ILE A 16 -1.45 -0.10 9.82
CA ILE A 16 -2.84 0.17 10.22
C ILE A 16 -3.19 1.66 10.04
N ARG A 17 -2.22 2.55 10.25
CA ARG A 17 -2.40 3.98 10.00
C ARG A 17 -2.72 4.27 8.53
N ALA A 18 -2.09 3.57 7.57
CA ALA A 18 -2.41 3.73 6.15
C ALA A 18 -3.84 3.28 5.84
N MET A 19 -4.32 2.21 6.47
CA MET A 19 -5.71 1.76 6.36
C MET A 19 -6.68 2.82 6.91
N PHE A 20 -6.41 3.37 8.10
CA PHE A 20 -7.24 4.44 8.67
C PHE A 20 -7.22 5.72 7.85
N VAL A 21 -6.08 6.08 7.25
CA VAL A 21 -6.01 7.23 6.34
C VAL A 21 -6.88 6.98 5.11
N PHE A 22 -6.84 5.79 4.53
CA PHE A 22 -7.71 5.42 3.41
C PHE A 22 -9.19 5.55 3.78
N GLU A 23 -9.61 5.01 4.93
CA GLU A 23 -11.01 5.09 5.37
C GLU A 23 -11.45 6.53 5.60
N LYS A 24 -10.58 7.37 6.16
CA LYS A 24 -10.85 8.81 6.34
C LYS A 24 -10.98 9.56 5.03
N LEU A 25 -10.16 9.22 4.03
CA LEU A 25 -10.20 9.88 2.71
C LEU A 25 -11.43 9.45 1.91
N THR A 26 -11.82 8.19 2.00
CA THR A 26 -12.90 7.61 1.18
C THR A 26 -14.27 7.58 1.87
N GLY A 27 -14.31 7.71 3.20
CA GLY A 27 -15.53 7.60 3.99
C GLY A 27 -16.12 6.18 4.05
N LYS A 28 -15.37 5.16 3.63
CA LYS A 28 -15.78 3.75 3.63
C LYS A 28 -14.77 2.87 4.35
N LEU A 29 -15.21 1.66 4.73
CA LEU A 29 -14.35 0.63 5.30
C LEU A 29 -13.22 0.27 4.34
N PHE A 30 -12.07 -0.11 4.89
CA PHE A 30 -10.90 -0.49 4.12
C PHE A 30 -11.20 -1.71 3.23
N LYS A 31 -11.36 -1.45 1.93
CA LYS A 31 -11.58 -2.45 0.89
C LYS A 31 -11.06 -1.91 -0.43
N LEU A 32 -10.19 -2.69 -1.08
CA LEU A 32 -9.59 -2.35 -2.36
C LEU A 32 -10.34 -3.11 -3.46
N GLU A 33 -11.26 -2.43 -4.17
CA GLU A 33 -12.06 -3.05 -5.24
C GLU A 33 -11.84 -2.38 -6.59
N SER A 34 -11.67 -1.05 -6.58
CA SER A 34 -11.50 -0.25 -7.78
C SER A 34 -10.05 0.22 -7.95
N LEU A 35 -9.71 0.61 -9.19
CA LEU A 35 -8.41 1.22 -9.48
C LEU A 35 -8.17 2.47 -8.60
N MET A 36 -9.19 3.29 -8.43
CA MET A 36 -9.13 4.48 -7.56
C MET A 36 -8.82 4.09 -6.11
N ASP A 37 -9.36 2.97 -5.60
CA ASP A 37 -9.04 2.50 -4.24
C ASP A 37 -7.56 2.16 -4.09
N PHE A 38 -6.96 1.52 -5.11
CA PHE A 38 -5.53 1.22 -5.10
C PHE A 38 -4.69 2.50 -5.04
N TYR A 39 -4.97 3.48 -5.89
CA TYR A 39 -4.23 4.75 -5.89
C TYR A 39 -4.42 5.57 -4.61
N ILE A 40 -5.64 5.63 -4.08
CA ILE A 40 -5.89 6.27 -2.78
C ILE A 40 -5.14 5.55 -1.68
N PHE A 41 -5.04 4.22 -1.73
CA PHE A 41 -4.30 3.47 -0.73
C PHE A 41 -2.78 3.66 -0.85
N TYR A 42 -2.23 3.71 -2.07
CA TYR A 42 -0.82 4.06 -2.31
C TYR A 42 -0.48 5.41 -1.69
N TYR A 43 -1.32 6.41 -1.95
CA TYR A 43 -1.21 7.73 -1.35
C TYR A 43 -1.36 7.69 0.19
N SER A 44 -2.29 6.88 0.70
CA SER A 44 -2.48 6.71 2.15
C SER A 44 -1.24 6.11 2.84
N MET A 45 -0.51 5.21 2.18
CA MET A 45 0.76 4.66 2.69
C MET A 45 1.87 5.72 2.76
N ILE A 46 1.87 6.69 1.84
CA ILE A 46 2.76 7.85 1.87
C ILE A 46 2.40 8.74 3.07
N LEU A 47 1.13 9.12 3.20
CA LEU A 47 0.68 9.95 4.32
C LEU A 47 0.95 9.30 5.69
N ALA A 48 0.76 7.99 5.80
CA ALA A 48 1.00 7.27 7.05
C ALA A 48 2.48 7.27 7.48
N GLY A 49 3.40 7.31 6.50
CA GLY A 49 4.85 7.37 6.72
C GLY A 49 5.38 8.79 6.98
N ASN A 50 4.63 9.82 6.58
CA ASN A 50 5.08 11.22 6.60
C ASN A 50 3.97 12.10 7.23
N PRO A 51 3.97 12.32 8.56
CA PRO A 51 2.91 13.07 9.23
C PRO A 51 2.82 14.55 8.80
N GLU A 52 3.91 15.11 8.28
CA GLU A 52 3.97 16.49 7.74
C GLU A 52 3.89 16.51 6.20
N CYS A 53 3.29 15.48 5.59
CA CYS A 53 3.19 15.40 4.14
C CYS A 53 2.34 16.53 3.57
N THR A 54 2.94 17.35 2.71
CA THR A 54 2.25 18.40 1.94
C THR A 54 1.94 17.97 0.50
N LEU A 55 2.18 16.71 0.14
CA LEU A 55 1.88 16.19 -1.19
C LEU A 55 0.36 16.18 -1.37
N LEU A 56 -0.15 16.74 -2.47
CA LEU A 56 -1.57 16.61 -2.81
C LEU A 56 -1.82 15.29 -3.57
N PHE A 57 -3.05 14.82 -3.54
CA PHE A 57 -3.41 13.60 -4.28
C PHE A 57 -3.20 13.78 -5.78
N ASP A 58 -3.61 14.93 -6.34
CA ASP A 58 -3.42 15.22 -7.77
C ASP A 58 -1.93 15.25 -8.15
N ASP A 59 -1.08 15.85 -7.31
CA ASP A 59 0.38 15.84 -7.52
C ASP A 59 0.96 14.41 -7.55
N PHE A 60 0.40 13.51 -6.74
CA PHE A 60 0.79 12.11 -6.73
C PHE A 60 0.32 11.38 -8.00
N ILE A 61 -0.90 11.65 -8.47
CA ILE A 61 -1.42 11.06 -9.71
C ILE A 61 -0.62 11.54 -10.92
N ASP A 62 -0.32 12.84 -11.01
CA ASP A 62 0.52 13.39 -12.07
C ASP A 62 1.88 12.69 -12.13
N GLU A 63 2.51 12.44 -10.99
CA GLU A 63 3.78 11.70 -10.93
C GLU A 63 3.61 10.22 -11.33
N CYS A 64 2.48 9.58 -10.98
CA CYS A 64 2.21 8.21 -11.41
C CYS A 64 2.04 8.10 -12.93
N ASP A 65 1.43 9.11 -13.57
CA ASP A 65 1.28 9.18 -15.03
C ASP A 65 2.61 9.44 -15.73
N LEU A 66 3.47 10.27 -15.14
CA LEU A 66 4.80 10.59 -15.67
C LEU A 66 5.81 9.45 -15.47
N ASN A 67 5.69 8.71 -14.36
CA ASN A 67 6.63 7.68 -13.96
C ASN A 67 5.93 6.36 -13.60
N PRO A 68 5.60 5.51 -14.59
CA PRO A 68 4.92 4.24 -14.33
C PRO A 68 5.74 3.25 -13.49
N VAL A 69 7.07 3.42 -13.43
CA VAL A 69 7.96 2.58 -12.59
C VAL A 69 7.65 2.80 -11.10
N LEU A 70 7.31 4.04 -10.72
CA LEU A 70 6.92 4.38 -9.35
C LEU A 70 5.73 3.52 -8.87
N VAL A 71 4.71 3.42 -9.72
CA VAL A 71 3.51 2.64 -9.42
C VAL A 71 3.84 1.16 -9.29
N ALA A 72 4.65 0.63 -10.22
CA ALA A 72 5.08 -0.76 -10.19
C ALA A 72 5.85 -1.10 -8.91
N ASP A 73 6.72 -0.20 -8.44
CA ASP A 73 7.48 -0.42 -7.21
C ASP A 73 6.60 -0.41 -5.97
N ILE A 74 5.62 0.52 -5.89
CA ILE A 74 4.65 0.55 -4.79
C ILE A 74 3.77 -0.71 -4.80
N GLN A 75 3.35 -1.17 -5.98
CA GLN A 75 2.60 -2.42 -6.15
C GLN A 75 3.41 -3.63 -5.68
N ASN A 76 4.66 -3.73 -6.10
CA ASN A 76 5.57 -4.80 -5.69
C ASN A 76 5.78 -4.78 -4.18
N TYR A 77 5.98 -3.60 -3.59
CA TYR A 77 6.09 -3.44 -2.15
C TYR A 77 4.81 -3.90 -1.43
N LEU A 78 3.63 -3.48 -1.90
CA LEU A 78 2.34 -3.87 -1.31
C LEU A 78 2.11 -5.38 -1.39
N ASN A 79 2.35 -5.99 -2.55
CA ASN A 79 2.23 -7.44 -2.74
C ASN A 79 3.16 -8.20 -1.80
N ALA A 80 4.39 -7.73 -1.61
CA ALA A 80 5.32 -8.31 -0.66
C ALA A 80 4.83 -8.19 0.80
N GLN A 81 4.14 -7.10 1.16
CA GLN A 81 3.52 -6.97 2.49
C GLN A 81 2.35 -7.93 2.68
N PHE A 82 1.49 -8.10 1.66
CA PHE A 82 0.40 -9.07 1.71
C PHE A 82 0.91 -10.50 1.81
N GLN A 83 1.96 -10.87 1.07
CA GLN A 83 2.59 -12.18 1.21
C GLN A 83 3.15 -12.40 2.62
N LYS A 84 3.78 -11.38 3.22
CA LYS A 84 4.27 -11.48 4.60
C LYS A 84 3.13 -11.64 5.61
N GLN A 85 1.99 -10.97 5.41
CA GLN A 85 0.82 -11.16 6.28
C GLN A 85 0.14 -12.51 6.05
N GLY A 86 0.04 -12.99 4.81
CA GLY A 86 -0.49 -14.32 4.49
C GLY A 86 0.39 -15.47 4.98
N GLN A 87 1.71 -15.26 5.07
CA GLN A 87 2.66 -16.21 5.68
C GLN A 87 2.62 -16.19 7.22
N LEU A 88 1.95 -15.21 7.83
CA LEU A 88 1.72 -15.15 9.28
C LEU A 88 0.38 -15.76 9.69
N GLU A 89 -0.47 -16.17 8.74
CA GLU A 89 -1.47 -17.19 9.05
C GLU A 89 -0.70 -18.47 9.37
N PRO A 90 -0.89 -19.08 10.56
CA PRO A 90 -0.22 -20.32 10.88
C PRO A 90 -0.53 -21.30 9.75
N SER A 91 0.54 -21.84 9.17
CA SER A 91 0.49 -22.95 8.23
C SER A 91 -0.64 -23.87 8.67
N LYS A 92 -1.65 -24.08 7.82
CA LYS A 92 -2.46 -25.28 7.96
C LYS A 92 -1.45 -26.41 8.04
N GLU A 93 -1.33 -27.02 9.22
CA GLU A 93 -0.55 -28.23 9.41
C GLU A 93 -0.97 -29.15 8.27
N GLU A 94 -0.04 -29.44 7.37
CA GLU A 94 -0.18 -30.58 6.49
C GLU A 94 -0.17 -31.80 7.40
N ASP A 95 -1.36 -32.19 7.86
CA ASP A 95 -1.61 -33.47 8.48
C ASP A 95 -1.33 -34.52 7.40
N THR A 96 -0.07 -34.93 7.30
CA THR A 96 0.37 -36.11 6.58
C THR A 96 -0.14 -37.36 7.28
N SER A 97 -1.46 -37.54 7.38
CA SER A 97 -2.09 -38.83 7.61
C SER A 97 -2.06 -39.63 6.31
N LYS A 98 -0.85 -40.10 5.96
CA LYS A 98 -0.64 -41.18 5.01
C LYS A 98 -1.35 -42.44 5.52
N LYS A 99 -2.53 -42.69 4.95
CA LYS A 99 -2.98 -43.99 4.43
C LYS A 99 -2.04 -45.17 4.75
N LYS A 100 -2.38 -45.98 5.75
CA LYS A 100 -2.23 -47.45 5.76
C LYS A 100 -3.05 -48.09 6.87
#